data_AF-F6H7J4-F1
#
_entry.id   AF-F6H7J4-F1
#
_cell.length_a   1.000
_cell.length_b   1.000
_cell.length_c   1.000
_cell.angle_alpha   90.00
_cell.angle_beta   90.00
_cell.angle_gamma   90.00
#
_symmetry.space_group_name_H-M   'P 1'
#
loop_
_entity.id
_entity.type
_entity.pdbx_description
1 polymer ?
#
loop_
_entity_poly.entity_id
_entity_poly.type
_entity_poly.pdbx_seq_one_letter_code
_entity_poly.pdbx_strand_id
1 'polypeptide(L)' 'MDTKISDFGIAKLVGMDQTHCSTSRLVGTLGYMAQEYAMAGHFSVKSDVFSFGMILLEIVSGQKNISFHHSG' A
#
# COMPACT_ATOMS: atom_id res chain seq x y z
N MET A 1 -22.70 -1.37 -10.51
CA MET A 1 -21.70 -0.76 -9.62
C MET A 1 -20.38 -1.40 -9.99
N ASP A 2 -19.55 -0.69 -10.75
CA ASP A 2 -18.27 -1.22 -11.22
C ASP A 2 -17.15 -0.45 -10.53
N THR A 3 -16.47 -1.10 -9.61
CA THR A 3 -15.30 -0.54 -8.94
C THR A 3 -14.09 -0.63 -9.88
N LYS A 4 -13.36 0.49 -9.99
CA LYS A 4 -12.16 0.61 -10.83
C LYS A 4 -11.03 1.19 -9.98
N ILE A 5 -9.82 0.66 -10.18
CA ILE A 5 -8.61 1.16 -9.52
C ILE A 5 -8.07 2.34 -10.34
N SER A 6 -7.73 3.44 -9.68
CA SER A 6 -7.14 4.65 -10.27
C SER A 6 -5.89 5.08 -9.50
N ASP A 7 -5.30 6.22 -9.89
CA ASP A 7 -4.13 6.84 -9.23
C ASP A 7 -2.81 6.03 -9.26
N PHE A 8 -2.41 5.64 -10.47
CA PHE A 8 -1.11 4.99 -10.74
C PHE A 8 0.10 5.95 -10.73
N GLY A 9 -0.02 7.15 -10.15
CA GLY A 9 1.04 8.17 -10.18
C GLY A 9 2.34 7.78 -9.47
N ILE A 10 2.27 6.78 -8.57
CA ILE A 10 3.42 6.20 -7.87
C ILE A 10 3.73 4.77 -8.33
N ALA A 11 2.99 4.24 -9.30
CA ALA A 11 3.21 2.90 -9.82
C ALA A 11 4.57 2.83 -10.54
N LYS A 12 5.25 1.70 -10.37
CA LYS A 12 6.55 1.45 -11.02
C LYS A 12 6.40 0.31 -12.02
N LEU A 13 6.93 0.50 -13.22
CA LEU A 13 7.14 -0.59 -14.17
C LEU A 13 8.37 -1.37 -13.73
N VAL A 14 8.21 -2.68 -13.61
CA VAL A 14 9.25 -3.59 -13.11
C VAL A 14 9.51 -4.64 -14.19
N GLY A 15 10.75 -5.10 -14.31
CA GLY A 15 11.09 -6.17 -15.26
C GLY A 15 10.30 -7.46 -14.97
N MET A 16 9.96 -8.23 -15.99
CA MET A 16 9.12 -9.43 -15.86
C MET A 16 9.70 -10.47 -14.88
N ASP A 17 11.03 -10.55 -14.79
CA ASP A 17 11.75 -11.48 -13.91
C ASP A 17 12.13 -10.86 -12.55
N GLN A 18 11.83 -9.57 -12.34
CA GLN A 18 12.15 -8.86 -11.10
C GLN A 18 10.99 -8.98 -10.12
N THR A 19 11.12 -9.92 -9.18
CA THR A 19 10.12 -10.17 -8.13
C THR A 19 10.30 -9.28 -6.90
N HIS A 20 11.50 -8.75 -6.70
CA HIS A 20 11.84 -7.85 -5.59
C HIS A 20 12.60 -6.64 -6.10
N CYS A 21 12.22 -5.46 -5.66
CA CYS A 21 12.85 -4.21 -6.03
C CYS A 21 13.02 -3.31 -4.80
N SER A 22 13.93 -2.34 -4.92
CA SER A 22 14.22 -1.38 -3.85
C SER A 22 14.21 0.04 -4.40
N THR A 23 13.76 1.01 -3.59
CA THR A 23 13.77 2.44 -3.93
C THR A 23 14.28 3.25 -2.75
N SER A 24 15.10 4.26 -3.02
CA SER A 24 15.55 5.23 -2.01
C SER A 24 14.48 6.27 -1.67
N ARG A 25 13.52 6.49 -2.59
CA ARG A 25 12.40 7.40 -2.38
C ARG A 25 11.18 6.60 -1.89
N LEU A 26 10.81 6.82 -0.63
CA LEU A 26 9.60 6.28 -0.02
C LEU A 26 8.41 7.19 -0.32
N VAL A 27 7.38 6.64 -0.98
CA VAL A 27 6.11 7.32 -1.24
C VAL A 27 4.97 6.34 -1.04
N GLY A 28 3.95 6.71 -0.27
CA GLY A 28 2.76 5.91 -0.03
C GLY A 28 1.91 6.47 1.11
N THR A 29 0.79 5.81 1.39
CA THR A 29 -0.14 6.21 2.46
C THR A 29 0.18 5.43 3.74
N LEU A 30 0.44 6.15 4.83
CA LEU A 30 0.70 5.53 6.14
C LEU A 30 -0.50 4.67 6.58
N GLY A 31 -0.22 3.50 7.18
CA GLY A 31 -1.23 2.51 7.56
C GLY A 31 -1.60 1.53 6.44
N TYR A 32 -1.25 1.83 5.19
CA TYR A 32 -1.46 0.94 4.03
C TYR A 32 -0.16 0.35 3.50
N MET A 33 0.97 1.04 3.71
CA MET A 33 2.28 0.57 3.26
C MET A 33 2.70 -0.71 3.99
N ALA A 34 3.20 -1.69 3.22
CA ALA A 34 3.86 -2.86 3.77
C ALA A 34 5.10 -2.47 4.57
N GLN A 35 5.39 -3.22 5.63
CA GLN A 35 6.47 -2.90 6.58
C GLN A 35 7.84 -2.90 5.90
N GLU A 36 8.11 -3.87 5.04
CA GLU A 36 9.34 -3.98 4.26
C GLU A 36 9.56 -2.77 3.33
N TYR A 37 8.47 -2.21 2.80
CA TYR A 37 8.53 -0.99 1.99
C TYR A 37 8.78 0.24 2.86
N ALA A 38 8.03 0.38 3.96
CA ALA A 38 8.16 1.53 4.86
C ALA A 38 9.53 1.62 5.55
N MET A 39 10.14 0.47 5.86
CA MET A 39 11.42 0.42 6.59
C MET A 39 12.64 0.44 5.68
N ALA A 40 12.60 -0.28 4.56
CA ALA A 40 13.78 -0.52 3.71
C ALA A 40 13.59 -0.09 2.25
N GLY A 41 12.41 0.44 1.89
CA GLY A 41 12.09 0.78 0.51
C GLY A 41 11.95 -0.43 -0.41
N HIS A 42 11.78 -1.63 0.16
CA HIS A 42 11.61 -2.87 -0.58
C HIS A 42 10.16 -3.01 -1.04
N PHE A 43 9.94 -3.11 -2.35
CA PHE A 43 8.61 -3.28 -2.93
C PHE A 43 8.56 -4.47 -3.87
N SER A 44 7.37 -5.05 -3.99
CA SER A 44 7.06 -6.18 -4.85
C SER A 44 5.55 -6.26 -5.04
N VAL A 45 5.08 -7.22 -5.83
CA VAL A 45 3.65 -7.55 -5.88
C VAL A 45 3.10 -7.92 -4.48
N LYS A 46 3.95 -8.44 -3.57
CA LYS A 46 3.51 -8.79 -2.20
C LYS A 46 3.26 -7.57 -1.31
N SER A 47 4.01 -6.49 -1.50
CA SER A 47 3.72 -5.24 -0.79
C SER A 47 2.40 -4.62 -1.25
N ASP A 48 2.01 -4.80 -2.51
CA ASP A 48 0.70 -4.38 -3.02
C ASP A 48 -0.42 -5.24 -2.44
N VAL A 49 -0.20 -6.56 -2.31
CA VAL A 49 -1.16 -7.48 -1.65
C VAL A 49 -1.40 -7.09 -0.19
N PHE A 50 -0.36 -6.68 0.54
CA PHE A 50 -0.52 -6.17 1.90
C PHE A 50 -1.42 -4.92 1.93
N SER A 51 -1.14 -3.96 1.06
CA SER A 51 -1.89 -2.71 0.97
C SER A 51 -3.37 -2.96 0.64
N PHE A 52 -3.62 -3.91 -0.28
CA PHE A 52 -4.97 -4.37 -0.60
C PHE A 52 -5.66 -5.03 0.60
N GLY A 53 -4.94 -5.83 1.39
CA GLY A 53 -5.45 -6.43 2.62
C GLY A 53 -5.95 -5.38 3.63
N MET A 54 -5.23 -4.28 3.78
CA MET A 54 -5.66 -3.16 4.63
C MET A 54 -6.95 -2.50 4.12
N ILE A 55 -7.09 -2.32 2.81
CA ILE A 55 -8.34 -1.82 2.20
C ILE A 55 -9.49 -2.81 2.45
N LEU A 56 -9.24 -4.10 2.30
CA LEU A 56 -10.24 -5.13 2.53
C LEU A 56 -10.73 -5.11 3.99
N LEU A 57 -9.81 -4.95 4.95
CA LEU A 57 -10.16 -4.82 6.36
C LEU A 57 -10.98 -3.55 6.63
N GLU A 58 -10.64 -2.42 6.00
CA GLU A 58 -11.43 -1.18 6.10
C GLU A 58 -12.85 -1.37 5.56
N ILE A 59 -13.01 -2.07 4.43
CA ILE A 59 -14.33 -2.36 3.84
C ILE A 59 -15.15 -3.28 4.75
N VAL A 60 -14.56 -4.38 5.24
CA VAL A 60 -15.28 -5.38 6.04
C VAL A 60 -15.61 -4.85 7.44
N SER A 61 -14.71 -4.07 8.05
CA SER A 61 -14.95 -3.46 9.37
C SER A 61 -15.87 -2.23 9.30
N GLY A 62 -15.94 -1.55 8.15
CA GLY A 62 -16.55 -0.23 8.03
C GLY A 62 -15.82 0.87 8.81
N GLN A 63 -14.60 0.59 9.31
CA GLN A 63 -13.79 1.52 10.09
C GLN A 63 -12.58 1.97 9.30
N LYS A 64 -12.28 3.27 9.32
CA LYS A 64 -11.07 3.81 8.71
C LYS A 64 -9.83 3.28 9.44
N ASN A 65 -8.90 2.72 8.67
CA ASN A 65 -7.62 2.17 9.13
C ASN A 65 -6.82 3.15 10.03
N ILE A 66 -6.81 4.43 9.66
CA ILE A 66 -6.16 5.51 10.43
C ILE A 66 -7.20 6.42 11.09
N SER A 67 -7.97 5.87 12.02
CA SER A 67 -8.76 6.67 12.95
C SER A 67 -7.93 6.97 14.20
N PHE A 68 -6.95 7.88 14.08
CA PHE A 68 -6.47 8.62 15.25
C PHE A 68 -7.57 9.61 15.66
N HIS A 69 -8.50 9.17 16.51
CA HIS A 69 -9.22 10.11 17.36
C HIS A 69 -8.20 10.69 18.34
N HIS A 70 -7.57 11.80 17.97
CA HIS A 70 -6.95 12.69 18.94
C HIS A 70 -8.07 13.45 19.64
N SER A 71 -8.73 12.77 20.58
CA SER A 71 -9.55 13.44 21.58
C SER A 71 -8.60 13.91 22.67
N GLY A 72 -8.07 15.13 22.50
CA GLY A 72 -7.64 15.95 23.62
C GLY A 72 -8.84 16.57 24.32
#